data_AF-A0A813KSS2-F1
#
_entry.id   AF-A0A813KSS2-F1
#
_cell.length_a   1.000
_cell.length_b   1.000
_cell.length_c   1.000
_cell.angle_alpha   90.00
_cell.angle_beta   90.00
_cell.angle_gamma   90.00
#
_symmetry.space_group_name_H-M   'P 1'
#
loop_
_entity.id
_entity.type
_entity.pdbx_description
1 polymer ?
#
loop_
_entity_poly.entity_id
_entity_poly.type
_entity_poly.pdbx_seq_one_letter_code
_entity_poly.pdbx_strand_id
1 'polypeptide(L)'
;MFPADLERVGFPNGGNALPVVPAQIVGAGGLEIKREDTQQIKNKFKKLGRMVGCSGLCASVMYFIMGALFFWYAQLIPDQCNRNFDAVFNMLGLWNAILGVVCAGFAVTASEMLGAMTHAALARKYEEEGRASEAVEQRESAEKEVNCAKKISIFPACLYVLAQIGLVVTWIWGMFAIIGANWWCQGPVLFFWLLLVFNLISLCCSISSGGGARYGYSEFY
;
A
#
# COMPACT_ATOMS: atom_id res chain seq x y z
N MET A 1 -3.64 -2.78 2.78
CA MET A 1 -5.00 -2.34 3.13
C MET A 1 -5.17 -0.94 2.57
N PHE A 2 -5.74 -0.82 1.38
CA PHE A 2 -6.10 0.49 0.84
C PHE A 2 -7.22 1.05 1.72
N PRO A 3 -7.16 2.32 2.11
CA PRO A 3 -8.27 2.92 2.83
C PRO A 3 -9.51 2.84 1.93
N ALA A 4 -10.56 2.16 2.40
CA ALA A 4 -11.90 2.22 1.79
C ALA A 4 -12.45 3.66 1.73
N ASP A 5 -11.74 4.63 2.28
CA ASP A 5 -12.04 6.05 2.21
C ASP A 5 -11.70 6.70 0.85
N LEU A 6 -11.04 6.01 -0.09
CA LEU A 6 -10.95 6.48 -1.48
C LEU A 6 -12.30 6.42 -2.22
N GLU A 7 -13.24 5.60 -1.75
CA GLU A 7 -14.63 5.63 -2.21
C GLU A 7 -15.41 6.82 -1.61
N ARG A 8 -14.96 7.38 -0.47
CA ARG A 8 -15.51 8.62 0.12
C ARG A 8 -14.89 9.89 -0.45
N VAL A 9 -13.76 9.80 -1.16
CA VAL A 9 -13.43 10.80 -2.18
C VAL A 9 -14.37 10.54 -3.35
N GLY A 10 -15.66 10.84 -3.14
CA GLY A 10 -16.69 10.65 -4.12
C GLY A 10 -16.28 11.39 -5.38
N PHE A 11 -15.89 10.65 -6.40
CA PHE A 11 -16.20 11.06 -7.76
C PHE A 11 -17.70 10.83 -7.87
N PRO A 12 -18.52 11.89 -7.85
CA PRO A 12 -19.97 11.74 -7.90
C PRO A 12 -20.32 11.02 -9.20
N ASN A 13 -20.76 9.77 -9.08
CA ASN A 13 -21.44 9.06 -10.16
C ASN A 13 -22.76 9.80 -10.41
N GLY A 14 -22.73 10.71 -11.38
CA GLY A 14 -23.90 11.44 -11.85
C GLY A 14 -24.23 12.71 -11.06
N GLY A 15 -23.99 13.86 -11.69
CA GLY A 15 -24.82 15.06 -11.55
C GLY A 15 -24.74 15.90 -10.27
N ASN A 16 -24.18 15.40 -9.16
CA ASN A 16 -24.11 16.17 -7.93
C ASN A 16 -22.73 16.83 -7.75
N ALA A 17 -22.73 18.15 -7.63
CA ALA A 17 -21.57 19.00 -7.48
C ALA A 17 -20.60 18.48 -6.39
N LEU A 18 -19.31 18.52 -6.70
CA LEU A 18 -18.22 18.20 -5.78
C LEU A 18 -18.39 19.00 -4.47
N PRO A 19 -18.03 18.42 -3.30
CA PRO A 19 -17.95 19.19 -2.06
C PRO A 19 -16.98 20.35 -2.26
N VAL A 20 -17.53 21.56 -2.22
CA VAL A 20 -16.81 22.82 -2.27
C VAL A 20 -16.00 22.91 -0.98
N VAL A 21 -14.70 22.65 -1.08
CA VAL A 21 -13.76 23.04 -0.01
C VAL A 21 -13.86 24.57 0.08
N PRO A 22 -14.17 25.16 1.25
CA PRO A 22 -14.36 26.60 1.36
C PRO A 22 -13.06 27.32 1.01
N ALA A 23 -13.04 27.95 -0.16
CA ALA A 23 -11.97 28.81 -0.61
C ALA A 23 -11.84 29.98 0.38
N GLN A 24 -10.72 30.05 1.11
CA GLN A 24 -10.36 31.26 1.81
C GLN A 24 -10.13 32.37 0.77
N ILE A 25 -11.08 33.31 0.70
CA ILE A 25 -11.05 34.45 -0.21
C ILE A 25 -9.97 35.42 0.27
N VAL A 26 -8.77 35.31 -0.31
CA VAL A 26 -7.69 36.29 -0.14
C VAL A 26 -7.97 37.46 -1.09
N GLY A 27 -7.98 38.66 -0.53
CA GLY A 27 -8.57 39.89 -1.11
C GLY A 27 -8.00 40.40 -2.44
N ALA A 28 -8.83 41.23 -3.08
CA ALA A 28 -8.63 41.89 -4.36
C ALA A 28 -7.43 42.85 -4.36
N GLY A 29 -6.27 42.34 -4.74
CA GLY A 29 -5.12 43.10 -5.23
C GLY A 29 -4.66 42.48 -6.55
N GLY A 30 -4.31 43.30 -7.55
CA GLY A 30 -4.07 42.91 -8.94
C GLY A 30 -3.37 41.56 -9.12
N LEU A 31 -3.99 40.69 -9.92
CA LEU A 31 -3.57 39.32 -10.21
C LEU A 31 -2.28 39.29 -11.05
N GLU A 32 -1.15 39.56 -10.42
CA GLU A 32 0.12 38.98 -10.86
C GLU A 32 0.06 37.49 -10.51
N ILE A 33 -0.41 36.70 -11.47
CA ILE A 33 -0.66 35.27 -11.34
C ILE A 33 0.67 34.58 -11.00
N LYS A 34 0.83 34.23 -9.73
CA LYS A 34 2.05 33.68 -9.14
C LYS A 34 2.29 32.25 -9.67
N ARG A 35 2.91 32.13 -10.85
CA ARG A 35 3.38 30.87 -11.48
C ARG A 35 4.12 29.95 -10.50
N GLU A 36 4.72 30.54 -9.46
CA GLU A 36 5.43 29.85 -8.38
C GLU A 36 4.58 28.75 -7.71
N ASP A 37 3.28 28.95 -7.58
CA ASP A 37 2.42 28.08 -6.78
C ASP A 37 2.03 26.76 -7.50
N THR A 38 1.92 26.78 -8.84
CA THR A 38 1.67 25.55 -9.63
C THR A 38 2.88 24.60 -9.63
N GLN A 39 4.09 25.15 -9.63
CA GLN A 39 5.30 24.34 -9.49
C GLN A 39 5.42 23.72 -8.10
N GLN A 40 5.00 24.44 -7.05
CA GLN A 40 4.99 23.89 -5.69
C GLN A 40 4.08 22.68 -5.57
N ILE A 41 2.88 22.70 -6.15
CA ILE A 41 1.96 21.55 -6.19
C ILE A 41 2.65 20.34 -6.84
N LYS A 42 3.18 20.51 -8.05
CA LYS A 42 3.87 19.43 -8.78
C LYS A 42 5.07 18.88 -8.00
N ASN A 43 5.86 19.75 -7.36
CA ASN A 43 7.02 19.33 -6.57
C ASN A 43 6.63 18.55 -5.31
N LYS A 44 5.54 18.95 -4.62
CA LYS A 44 5.01 18.23 -3.46
C LYS A 44 4.57 16.82 -3.84
N PHE A 45 3.75 16.67 -4.87
CA PHE A 45 3.29 15.34 -5.32
C PHE A 45 4.43 14.49 -5.87
N LYS A 46 5.39 15.07 -6.60
CA LYS A 46 6.58 14.34 -7.07
C LYS A 46 7.43 13.82 -5.91
N LYS A 47 7.61 14.63 -4.85
CA LYS A 47 8.33 14.20 -3.64
C LYS A 47 7.57 13.09 -2.92
N LEU A 48 6.25 13.21 -2.79
CA LEU A 48 5.39 12.19 -2.19
C LEU A 48 5.45 10.88 -2.98
N GLY A 49 5.36 10.94 -4.31
CA GLY A 49 5.47 9.77 -5.20
C GLY A 49 6.79 9.04 -5.07
N ARG A 50 7.91 9.78 -5.00
CA ARG A 50 9.23 9.20 -4.72
C ARG A 50 9.30 8.51 -3.36
N MET A 51 8.74 9.14 -2.32
CA MET A 51 8.73 8.58 -0.96
C MET A 51 7.90 7.30 -0.89
N VAL A 52 6.69 7.32 -1.46
CA VAL A 52 5.79 6.15 -1.50
C VAL A 52 6.42 5.03 -2.32
N GLY A 53 6.93 5.33 -3.52
CA GLY A 53 7.63 4.35 -4.35
C GLY A 53 8.83 3.72 -3.66
N CYS A 54 9.67 4.52 -3.00
CA CYS A 54 10.81 4.03 -2.23
C CYS A 54 10.37 3.13 -1.06
N SER A 55 9.36 3.57 -0.28
CA SER A 55 8.84 2.75 0.82
C SER A 55 8.25 1.41 0.36
N GLY A 56 7.53 1.41 -0.77
CA GLY A 56 6.94 0.19 -1.33
C GLY A 56 8.00 -0.79 -1.84
N LEU A 57 9.06 -0.28 -2.48
CA LEU A 57 10.20 -1.09 -2.91
C LEU A 57 11.00 -1.63 -1.71
N CYS A 58 11.24 -0.81 -0.68
CA CYS A 58 11.89 -1.27 0.55
C CYS A 58 11.08 -2.40 1.22
N ALA A 59 9.75 -2.24 1.32
CA ALA A 59 8.88 -3.28 1.85
C ALA A 59 8.94 -4.57 1.00
N SER A 60 8.92 -4.44 -0.33
CA SER A 60 9.05 -5.57 -1.26
C SER A 60 10.36 -6.35 -1.01
N VAL A 61 11.50 -5.65 -0.91
CA VAL A 61 12.80 -6.25 -0.63
C VAL A 61 12.80 -6.98 0.72
N MET A 62 12.23 -6.38 1.76
CA MET A 62 12.13 -7.02 3.08
C MET A 62 11.34 -8.33 3.03
N TYR A 63 10.23 -8.37 2.29
CA TYR A 63 9.45 -9.60 2.11
C TYR A 63 10.22 -10.68 1.36
N PHE A 64 11.03 -10.32 0.34
CA PHE A 64 11.90 -11.28 -0.33
C PHE A 64 13.02 -11.81 0.58
N ILE A 65 13.61 -10.95 1.42
CA ILE A 65 14.61 -11.38 2.42
C ILE A 65 13.98 -12.37 3.40
N MET A 66 12.78 -12.05 3.93
CA MET A 66 12.05 -12.96 4.81
C MET A 66 11.72 -14.29 4.12
N GLY A 67 11.27 -14.24 2.86
CA GLY A 67 11.02 -15.44 2.05
C GLY A 67 12.29 -16.31 1.89
N ALA A 68 13.42 -15.68 1.56
CA ALA A 68 14.71 -16.36 1.42
C ALA A 68 15.18 -16.98 2.75
N LEU A 69 15.01 -16.27 3.88
CA LEU A 69 15.34 -16.81 5.20
C LEU A 69 14.50 -18.04 5.53
N PHE A 70 13.21 -18.04 5.20
CA PHE A 70 12.35 -19.21 5.40
C PHE A 70 12.78 -20.41 4.53
N PHE A 71 13.07 -20.19 3.25
CA PHE A 71 13.56 -21.24 2.36
C PHE A 71 14.92 -21.78 2.80
N TRP A 72 15.84 -20.91 3.19
CA TRP A 72 17.14 -21.29 3.70
C TRP A 72 17.01 -22.11 4.98
N TYR A 73 16.17 -21.67 5.92
CA TYR A 73 15.94 -22.39 7.17
C TYR A 73 15.28 -23.75 6.95
N ALA A 74 14.37 -23.88 5.97
CA ALA A 74 13.76 -25.16 5.63
C ALA A 74 14.81 -26.23 5.28
N GLN A 75 15.92 -25.84 4.65
CA GLN A 75 17.03 -26.75 4.29
C GLN A 75 17.92 -27.15 5.47
N LEU A 76 17.88 -26.39 6.58
CA LEU A 76 18.65 -26.67 7.79
C LEU A 76 17.95 -27.66 8.74
N ILE A 77 16.68 -27.98 8.47
CA ILE A 77 15.89 -28.88 9.31
C ILE A 77 16.31 -30.32 9.01
N PRO A 78 16.83 -31.06 9.98
CA PRO A 78 17.24 -32.44 9.75
C PRO A 78 16.01 -33.32 9.45
N ASP A 79 16.15 -34.28 8.53
CA ASP A 79 15.07 -35.20 8.11
C ASP A 79 14.46 -36.02 9.26
N GLN A 80 15.19 -36.15 10.38
CA GLN A 80 14.74 -36.83 11.59
C GLN A 80 13.69 -36.01 12.36
N CYS A 81 13.63 -34.71 12.11
CA CYS A 81 12.57 -33.85 12.59
C CYS A 81 11.34 -33.99 11.68
N ASN A 82 10.14 -33.98 12.27
CA ASN A 82 8.86 -34.21 11.57
C ASN A 82 8.82 -33.57 10.17
N ARG A 83 8.70 -34.41 9.13
CA ARG A 83 8.74 -34.09 7.67
C ARG A 83 7.71 -33.07 7.16
N ASN A 84 6.91 -32.50 8.05
CA ASN A 84 5.97 -31.46 7.69
C ASN A 84 6.53 -30.05 7.93
N PHE A 85 7.65 -29.91 8.66
CA PHE A 85 8.22 -28.59 8.97
C PHE A 85 8.88 -27.92 7.78
N ASP A 86 9.66 -28.65 7.01
CA ASP A 86 10.26 -28.15 5.76
C ASP A 86 9.16 -27.63 4.82
N ALA A 87 8.06 -28.38 4.67
CA ALA A 87 6.91 -27.97 3.86
C ALA A 87 6.26 -26.68 4.40
N VAL A 88 6.07 -26.56 5.71
CA VAL A 88 5.53 -25.34 6.34
C VAL A 88 6.45 -24.14 6.09
N PHE A 89 7.76 -24.28 6.31
CA PHE A 89 8.72 -23.20 6.08
C PHE A 89 8.83 -22.81 4.60
N ASN A 90 8.80 -23.78 3.69
CA ASN A 90 8.76 -23.52 2.26
C ASN A 90 7.48 -22.74 1.85
N MET A 91 6.32 -23.12 2.39
CA MET A 91 5.06 -22.40 2.13
C MET A 91 5.08 -21.00 2.72
N LEU A 92 5.61 -20.81 3.94
CA LEU A 92 5.80 -19.48 4.52
C LEU A 92 6.71 -18.62 3.64
N GLY A 93 7.81 -19.20 3.13
CA GLY A 93 8.72 -18.53 2.20
C GLY A 93 8.01 -18.09 0.92
N LEU A 94 7.21 -18.99 0.33
CA LEU A 94 6.44 -18.73 -0.89
C LEU A 94 5.43 -17.58 -0.71
N TRP A 95 4.62 -17.62 0.36
CA TRP A 95 3.63 -16.58 0.63
C TRP A 95 4.29 -15.21 0.88
N ASN A 96 5.45 -15.18 1.56
CA ASN A 96 6.20 -13.94 1.75
C ASN A 96 6.77 -13.41 0.42
N ALA A 97 7.30 -14.26 -0.45
CA ALA A 97 7.76 -13.84 -1.78
C ALA A 97 6.60 -13.26 -2.62
N ILE A 98 5.42 -13.87 -2.57
CA ILE A 98 4.20 -13.36 -3.22
C ILE A 98 3.84 -11.99 -2.65
N LEU A 99 3.87 -11.80 -1.33
CA LEU A 99 3.65 -10.48 -0.71
C LEU A 99 4.68 -9.44 -1.16
N GLY A 100 5.94 -9.85 -1.38
CA GLY A 100 6.96 -8.99 -1.98
C GLY A 100 6.58 -8.47 -3.36
N VAL A 101 6.07 -9.34 -4.24
CA VAL A 101 5.57 -8.95 -5.58
C VAL A 101 4.35 -8.03 -5.46
N VAL A 102 3.42 -8.35 -4.55
CA VAL A 102 2.23 -7.54 -4.30
C VAL A 102 2.59 -6.12 -3.83
N CYS A 103 3.56 -5.98 -2.91
CA CYS A 103 4.03 -4.68 -2.45
C CYS A 103 4.62 -3.84 -3.59
N ALA A 104 5.39 -4.46 -4.49
CA ALA A 104 5.90 -3.78 -5.67
C ALA A 104 4.76 -3.33 -6.60
N GLY A 105 3.76 -4.19 -6.83
CA GLY A 105 2.56 -3.85 -7.61
C GLY A 105 1.79 -2.67 -7.02
N PHE A 106 1.59 -2.64 -5.71
CA PHE A 106 0.95 -1.51 -5.03
C PHE A 106 1.77 -0.23 -5.07
N ALA A 107 3.10 -0.30 -5.06
CA ALA A 107 3.95 0.88 -5.24
C ALA A 107 3.73 1.52 -6.61
N VAL A 108 3.58 0.71 -7.67
CA VAL A 108 3.24 1.18 -9.02
C VAL A 108 1.84 1.80 -9.03
N THR A 109 0.83 1.11 -8.49
CA THR A 109 -0.54 1.66 -8.38
C THR A 109 -0.56 3.01 -7.64
N ALA A 110 0.18 3.12 -6.53
CA ALA A 110 0.22 4.35 -5.76
C ALA A 110 0.86 5.51 -6.55
N SER A 111 1.86 5.24 -7.40
CA SER A 111 2.43 6.24 -8.29
C SER A 111 1.40 6.80 -9.28
N GLU A 112 0.61 5.92 -9.91
CA GLU A 112 -0.48 6.31 -10.82
C GLU A 112 -1.57 7.12 -10.10
N MET A 113 -1.96 6.70 -8.88
CA MET A 113 -2.95 7.44 -8.09
C MET A 113 -2.46 8.83 -7.68
N LEU A 114 -1.16 8.99 -7.41
CA LEU A 114 -0.57 10.30 -7.10
C LEU A 114 -0.50 11.22 -8.32
N GLY A 115 -0.31 10.65 -9.52
CA GLY A 115 -0.49 11.35 -10.79
C GLY A 115 -1.91 11.93 -10.89
N ALA A 116 -2.91 11.06 -10.67
CA ALA A 116 -4.30 11.46 -10.79
C ALA A 116 -4.68 12.55 -9.76
N MET A 117 -4.17 12.43 -8.52
CA MET A 117 -4.34 13.47 -7.50
C MET A 117 -3.69 14.79 -7.89
N THR A 118 -2.54 14.76 -8.58
CA THR A 118 -1.88 15.96 -9.11
C THR A 118 -2.76 16.65 -10.15
N HIS A 119 -3.28 15.89 -11.12
CA HIS A 119 -4.19 16.41 -12.15
C HIS A 119 -5.49 16.96 -11.55
N ALA A 120 -6.08 16.27 -10.57
CA ALA A 120 -7.27 16.75 -9.88
C ALA A 120 -7.01 18.06 -9.09
N ALA A 121 -5.85 18.18 -8.43
CA ALA A 121 -5.47 19.41 -7.72
C ALA A 121 -5.23 20.58 -8.70
N LEU A 122 -4.60 20.32 -9.85
CA LEU A 122 -4.41 21.32 -10.90
C LEU A 122 -5.75 21.77 -11.51
N ALA A 123 -6.67 20.83 -11.74
CA ALA A 123 -7.99 21.16 -12.24
C ALA A 123 -8.73 22.14 -11.33
N ARG A 124 -8.77 21.88 -10.02
CA ARG A 124 -9.40 22.77 -9.03
C ARG A 124 -8.80 24.17 -9.07
N LYS A 125 -7.46 24.25 -9.11
CA LYS A 125 -6.76 25.52 -9.22
C LYS A 125 -7.13 26.29 -10.49
N TYR A 126 -7.22 25.63 -11.65
CA TYR A 126 -7.61 26.29 -12.88
C TYR A 126 -9.07 26.75 -12.88
N GLU A 127 -9.97 26.06 -12.17
CA GLU A 127 -11.34 26.53 -11.98
C GLU A 127 -11.40 27.81 -11.14
N GLU A 128 -10.62 27.87 -10.06
CA GLU A 128 -10.50 29.08 -9.22
C GLU A 128 -9.90 30.26 -10.01
N GLU A 129 -9.00 29.99 -10.96
CA GLU A 129 -8.42 30.99 -11.87
C GLU A 129 -9.36 31.38 -13.05
N GLY A 130 -10.56 30.78 -13.16
CA GLY A 130 -11.49 31.02 -14.27
C GLY A 130 -11.04 30.42 -15.62
N ARG A 131 -10.06 29.52 -15.62
CA ARG A 131 -9.49 28.85 -16.81
C ARG A 131 -10.20 27.53 -17.08
N ALA A 132 -11.48 27.62 -17.42
CA ALA A 132 -12.38 26.47 -17.53
C ALA A 132 -11.91 25.39 -18.54
N SER A 133 -11.34 25.78 -19.68
CA SER A 133 -10.88 24.82 -20.70
C SER A 133 -9.75 23.92 -20.18
N GLU A 134 -8.78 24.50 -19.48
CA GLU A 134 -7.66 23.75 -18.91
C GLU A 134 -8.09 22.89 -17.72
N ALA A 135 -9.03 23.38 -16.91
CA ALA A 135 -9.61 22.58 -15.84
C ALA A 135 -10.28 21.31 -16.36
N VAL A 136 -11.03 21.39 -17.47
CA VAL A 136 -11.67 20.23 -18.11
C VAL A 136 -10.62 19.22 -18.59
N GLU A 137 -9.56 19.69 -19.28
CA GLU A 137 -8.48 18.82 -19.75
C GLU A 137 -7.77 18.08 -18.61
N GLN A 138 -7.52 18.78 -17.49
CA GLN A 138 -6.91 18.16 -16.31
C GLN A 138 -7.84 17.14 -15.64
N ARG A 139 -9.16 17.37 -15.61
CA ARG A 139 -10.14 16.41 -15.08
C ARG A 139 -10.19 15.14 -15.92
N GLU A 140 -10.23 15.26 -17.24
CA GLU A 140 -10.21 14.10 -18.14
C GLU A 140 -8.92 13.29 -17.98
N SER A 141 -7.78 13.96 -17.80
CA SER A 141 -6.50 13.30 -17.55
C SER A 141 -6.50 12.55 -16.21
N ALA A 142 -7.00 13.18 -15.15
CA ALA A 142 -7.15 12.54 -13.84
C ALA A 142 -8.05 11.30 -13.92
N GLU A 143 -9.17 11.37 -14.64
CA GLU A 143 -10.11 10.25 -14.77
C GLU A 143 -9.47 9.06 -15.52
N LYS A 144 -8.73 9.34 -16.60
CA LYS A 144 -7.97 8.31 -17.34
C LYS A 144 -6.97 7.59 -16.43
N GLU A 145 -6.22 8.34 -15.63
CA GLU A 145 -5.24 7.77 -14.69
C GLU A 145 -5.90 6.98 -13.56
N VAL A 146 -7.01 7.48 -12.98
CA VAL A 146 -7.79 6.72 -11.99
C VAL A 146 -8.29 5.40 -12.57
N ASN A 147 -8.81 5.41 -13.79
CA ASN A 147 -9.30 4.21 -14.45
C ASN A 147 -8.16 3.22 -14.76
N CYS A 148 -6.97 3.72 -15.11
CA CYS A 148 -5.77 2.91 -15.26
C CYS A 148 -5.35 2.28 -13.93
N ALA A 149 -5.21 3.10 -12.89
CA ALA A 149 -4.86 2.66 -11.53
C ALA A 149 -5.85 1.62 -11.00
N LYS A 150 -7.16 1.80 -11.19
CA LYS A 150 -8.19 0.82 -10.81
C LYS A 150 -8.00 -0.52 -11.51
N LYS A 151 -7.74 -0.53 -12.82
CA LYS A 151 -7.51 -1.78 -13.55
C LYS A 151 -6.25 -2.49 -13.08
N ILE A 152 -5.17 -1.73 -12.84
CA ILE A 152 -3.88 -2.26 -12.38
C ILE A 152 -3.98 -2.76 -10.93
N SER A 153 -4.80 -2.13 -10.08
CA SER A 153 -4.86 -2.44 -8.65
C SER A 153 -5.62 -3.73 -8.31
N ILE A 154 -6.52 -4.19 -9.18
CA ILE A 154 -7.32 -5.41 -8.95
C ILE A 154 -6.42 -6.62 -8.75
N PHE A 155 -5.41 -6.79 -9.61
CA PHE A 155 -4.50 -7.94 -9.55
C PHE A 155 -3.71 -8.04 -8.23
N PRO A 156 -2.93 -7.02 -7.80
CA PRO A 156 -2.23 -7.06 -6.53
C PRO A 156 -3.18 -7.12 -5.34
N ALA A 157 -4.39 -6.55 -5.42
CA ALA A 157 -5.40 -6.66 -4.37
C ALA A 157 -5.90 -8.10 -4.17
N CYS A 158 -6.25 -8.80 -5.25
CA CYS A 158 -6.64 -10.20 -5.18
C CYS A 158 -5.49 -11.08 -4.66
N LEU A 159 -4.28 -10.87 -5.19
CA LEU A 159 -3.11 -11.64 -4.79
C LEU A 159 -2.72 -11.38 -3.32
N TYR A 160 -2.90 -10.15 -2.83
CA TYR A 160 -2.72 -9.82 -1.42
C TYR A 160 -3.66 -10.64 -0.53
N VAL A 161 -4.96 -10.67 -0.84
CA VAL A 161 -5.95 -11.40 -0.04
C VAL A 161 -5.64 -12.90 -0.03
N LEU A 162 -5.32 -13.47 -1.19
CA LEU A 162 -4.93 -14.87 -1.32
C LEU A 162 -3.67 -15.18 -0.49
N ALA A 163 -2.64 -14.34 -0.59
CA ALA A 163 -1.41 -14.53 0.16
C ALA A 163 -1.62 -14.42 1.68
N GLN A 164 -2.48 -13.50 2.13
CA GLN A 164 -2.82 -13.36 3.56
C GLN A 164 -3.55 -14.60 4.09
N ILE A 165 -4.55 -15.10 3.36
CA ILE A 165 -5.27 -16.33 3.74
C ILE A 165 -4.29 -17.52 3.77
N GLY A 166 -3.47 -17.66 2.72
CA GLY A 166 -2.46 -18.70 2.63
C GLY A 166 -1.46 -18.66 3.78
N LEU A 167 -0.99 -17.47 4.15
CA LEU A 167 -0.08 -17.26 5.28
C LEU A 167 -0.73 -17.69 6.60
N VAL A 168 -1.96 -17.28 6.87
CA VAL A 168 -2.71 -17.67 8.09
C VAL A 168 -2.91 -19.18 8.15
N VAL A 169 -3.35 -19.80 7.06
CA VAL A 169 -3.53 -21.25 6.98
C VAL A 169 -2.21 -21.98 7.23
N THR A 170 -1.11 -21.49 6.66
CA THR A 170 0.22 -22.08 6.84
C THR A 170 0.73 -21.94 8.27
N TRP A 171 0.46 -20.81 8.93
CA TRP A 171 0.79 -20.63 10.36
C TRP A 171 0.01 -21.59 11.25
N ILE A 172 -1.30 -21.76 11.00
CA ILE A 172 -2.12 -22.73 11.73
C ILE A 172 -1.61 -24.15 11.50
N TRP A 173 -1.28 -24.51 10.26
CA TRP A 173 -0.68 -25.80 9.94
C TRP A 173 0.65 -26.02 10.67
N GLY A 174 1.51 -24.99 10.74
CA GLY A 174 2.75 -25.01 11.51
C GLY A 174 2.54 -25.27 13.00
N MET A 175 1.49 -24.69 13.60
CA MET A 175 1.14 -24.97 15.00
C MET A 175 0.80 -26.45 15.22
N PHE A 176 0.02 -27.06 14.32
CA PHE A 176 -0.26 -28.50 14.39
C PHE A 176 0.98 -29.37 14.17
N ALA A 177 1.89 -28.94 13.28
CA ALA A 177 3.15 -29.64 13.03
C ALA A 177 4.07 -29.63 14.28
N ILE A 178 4.05 -28.55 15.06
CA ILE A 178 4.80 -28.42 16.34
C ILE A 178 4.27 -29.38 17.40
N ILE A 179 2.94 -29.51 17.53
CA ILE A 179 2.34 -30.39 18.56
C ILE A 179 2.75 -31.85 18.34
N GLY A 180 2.94 -32.27 17.09
CA GLY A 180 3.43 -33.60 16.74
C GLY A 180 4.97 -33.74 16.73
N ALA A 181 5.73 -32.72 17.10
CA ALA A 181 7.18 -32.73 17.00
C ALA A 181 7.85 -33.49 18.16
N ASN A 182 8.92 -34.23 17.84
CA ASN A 182 9.75 -34.88 18.86
C ASN A 182 10.58 -33.85 19.64
N TRP A 183 10.96 -34.18 20.87
CA TRP A 183 11.75 -33.32 21.75
C TRP A 183 13.15 -32.96 21.21
N TRP A 184 13.66 -33.68 20.21
CA TRP A 184 14.91 -33.35 19.51
C TRP A 184 14.77 -32.16 18.54
N CYS A 185 13.55 -31.71 18.24
CA CYS A 185 13.24 -30.62 17.30
C CYS A 185 13.18 -29.21 17.94
N GLN A 186 13.79 -28.99 19.12
CA GLN A 186 13.60 -27.72 19.85
C GLN A 186 14.07 -26.49 19.08
N GLY A 187 15.13 -26.59 18.28
CA GLY A 187 15.67 -25.47 17.50
C GLY A 187 14.64 -24.91 16.50
N PRO A 188 14.15 -25.70 15.54
CA PRO A 188 13.09 -25.28 14.60
C PRO A 188 11.82 -24.77 15.27
N VAL A 189 11.39 -25.41 16.37
CA VAL A 189 10.23 -24.97 17.13
C VAL A 189 10.45 -23.57 17.72
N LEU A 190 11.60 -23.32 18.36
CA LEU A 190 11.93 -22.01 18.90
C LEU A 190 11.98 -20.94 17.80
N PHE A 191 12.63 -21.24 16.67
CA PHE A 191 12.74 -20.31 15.55
C PHE A 191 11.37 -19.95 14.96
N PHE A 192 10.47 -20.93 14.82
CA PHE A 192 9.09 -20.68 14.39
C PHE A 192 8.38 -19.68 15.30
N TRP A 193 8.47 -19.84 16.63
CA TRP A 193 7.83 -18.94 17.59
C TRP A 193 8.43 -17.53 17.56
N LEU A 194 9.75 -17.41 17.42
CA LEU A 194 10.41 -16.10 17.29
C LEU A 194 9.92 -15.35 16.06
N LEU A 195 9.82 -16.04 14.91
CA LEU A 195 9.32 -15.43 13.68
C LEU A 195 7.83 -15.09 13.75
N LEU A 196 7.02 -15.90 14.45
CA LEU A 196 5.62 -15.57 14.69
C LEU A 196 5.49 -14.29 15.52
N VAL A 197 6.23 -14.18 16.63
CA VAL A 197 6.22 -12.99 17.49
C VAL A 197 6.69 -11.76 16.71
N PHE A 198 7.75 -11.88 15.90
CA PHE A 198 8.23 -10.78 15.06
C PHE A 198 7.17 -10.32 14.05
N ASN A 199 6.44 -11.25 13.43
CA ASN A 199 5.33 -10.92 12.54
C ASN A 199 4.17 -10.23 13.27
N LEU A 200 3.82 -10.69 14.48
CA LEU A 200 2.77 -10.05 15.30
C LEU A 200 3.15 -8.62 15.70
N ILE A 201 4.41 -8.40 16.11
CA ILE A 201 4.92 -7.05 16.42
C ILE A 201 4.85 -6.15 15.19
N SER A 202 5.30 -6.65 14.03
CA SER A 202 5.27 -5.91 12.76
C SER A 202 3.84 -5.53 12.37
N LEU A 203 2.87 -6.42 12.58
CA LEU A 203 1.45 -6.16 12.36
C LEU A 203 0.94 -5.07 13.31
N CYS A 204 1.26 -5.15 14.60
CA CYS A 204 0.86 -4.14 15.59
C CYS A 204 1.43 -2.75 15.26
N CYS A 205 2.71 -2.67 14.88
CA CYS A 205 3.35 -1.42 14.45
C CYS A 205 2.69 -0.82 13.20
N SER A 206 2.27 -1.68 12.26
CA SER A 206 1.59 -1.25 11.03
C SER A 206 0.20 -0.68 11.33
N ILE A 207 -0.56 -1.28 12.25
CA ILE A 207 -1.89 -0.81 12.66
C ILE A 207 -1.79 0.56 13.36
N SER A 208 -0.80 0.73 14.26
CA SER A 208 -0.58 2.00 14.96
C SER A 208 -0.27 3.15 14.00
N SER A 209 0.54 2.88 12.97
CA SER A 209 0.91 3.87 11.95
C SER A 209 -0.27 4.28 11.06
N GLY A 210 -1.22 3.37 10.81
CA GLY A 210 -2.43 3.65 10.02
C GLY A 210 -3.47 4.52 10.72
N GLY A 211 -3.45 4.58 12.06
CA GLY A 211 -4.40 5.36 12.85
C GLY A 211 -4.24 6.88 12.72
N GLY A 212 -3.02 7.37 12.45
CA GLY A 212 -2.75 8.80 12.27
C GLY A 212 -3.31 9.39 10.98
N ALA A 213 -3.45 8.58 9.92
CA ALA A 213 -3.95 9.05 8.63
C ALA A 213 -5.45 9.43 8.67
N ARG A 214 -6.24 8.89 9.61
CA ARG A 214 -7.66 9.25 9.76
C ARG A 214 -7.89 10.67 10.30
N TYR A 215 -6.91 11.27 10.98
CA TYR A 215 -7.05 12.61 11.55
C TYR A 215 -6.60 13.73 10.60
N GLY A 216 -5.84 13.42 9.55
CA GLY A 216 -5.36 14.43 8.58
C GLY A 216 -6.38 14.78 7.48
N TYR A 217 -7.37 13.91 7.22
CA TYR A 217 -8.38 14.19 6.20
C TYR A 217 -9.49 15.15 6.66
N SER A 218 -9.63 15.42 7.97
CA SER A 218 -10.64 16.37 8.45
C SER A 218 -10.24 17.84 8.35
N GLU A 219 -8.99 18.16 8.03
CA GLU A 219 -8.53 19.56 7.83
C GLU A 219 -8.54 20.00 6.35
N PHE A 220 -8.80 19.08 5.41
CA PHE A 220 -8.84 19.39 3.97
C PHE A 220 -10.26 19.46 3.39
N TYR A 221 -11.29 19.38 4.23
CA TYR A 221 -12.70 19.56 3.87
C TYR A 221 -13.35 20.68 4.68
#